data_AF-A0A9D2G0P0-F1
#
_entry.id   AF-A0A9D2G0P0-F1
#
_cell.length_a   1.000
_cell.length_b   1.000
_cell.length_c   1.000
_cell.angle_alpha   90.00
_cell.angle_beta   90.00
_cell.angle_gamma   90.00
#
_symmetry.space_group_name_H-M   'P 1'
#
loop_
_entity.id
_entity.type
_entity.pdbx_description
1 polymer ?
#
loop_
_entity_poly.entity_id
_entity_poly.type
_entity_poly.pdbx_seq_one_letter_code
_entity_poly.pdbx_strand_id
1 'polypeptide(L)'
;MKEKLPEGYEVPIHRSLVKPLFWMGVPRDLFLANIFLAVLGGVFFKTWTVIFVAVGVHYLFKYLGQKDPQFHLVFWKSRTHKNYYYR
;
A
#
# COMPACT_ATOMS: atom_id res chain seq x y z
N MET A 1 31.53 -20.87 -11.32
CA MET A 1 32.01 -21.60 -10.13
C MET A 1 30.96 -21.42 -9.05
N LYS A 2 30.17 -22.47 -8.73
CA LYS A 2 29.27 -22.42 -7.56
C LYS A 2 30.16 -22.61 -6.34
N GLU A 3 30.33 -21.57 -5.54
CA GLU A 3 31.01 -21.70 -4.24
C GLU A 3 30.28 -22.75 -3.40
N LYS A 4 31.04 -23.72 -2.88
CA LYS A 4 30.53 -24.65 -1.87
C LYS A 4 30.38 -23.85 -0.58
N LEU A 5 29.14 -23.47 -0.28
CA LEU A 5 28.79 -22.85 0.99
C LEU A 5 29.06 -23.86 2.13
N PRO A 6 29.59 -23.41 3.28
CA PRO A 6 29.84 -24.28 4.43
C PRO A 6 28.53 -24.85 5.00
N GLU A 7 28.59 -26.00 5.68
CA GLU A 7 27.44 -26.54 6.39
C GLU A 7 26.98 -25.57 7.48
N GLY A 8 25.69 -25.22 7.47
CA GLY A 8 25.12 -24.22 8.39
C GLY A 8 25.22 -22.76 7.92
N TYR A 9 25.54 -22.51 6.65
CA TYR A 9 25.49 -21.15 6.09
C TYR A 9 24.05 -20.62 6.02
N GLU A 10 23.73 -19.62 6.85
CA GLU A 10 22.48 -18.86 6.78
C GLU A 10 22.70 -17.52 6.07
N VAL A 11 21.84 -17.19 5.12
CA VAL A 11 21.87 -15.89 4.44
C VAL A 11 21.29 -14.84 5.39
N PRO A 12 22.03 -13.76 5.73
CA PRO A 12 21.48 -12.70 6.57
C PRO A 12 20.36 -11.96 5.82
N ILE A 13 19.11 -12.16 6.23
CA ILE A 13 17.96 -11.44 5.69
C ILE A 13 17.70 -10.19 6.53
N HIS A 14 17.88 -9.03 5.92
CA HIS A 14 17.56 -7.76 6.57
C HIS A 14 16.04 -7.55 6.62
N ARG A 15 15.53 -7.19 7.81
CA ARG A 15 14.11 -6.89 8.03
C ARG A 15 13.56 -5.79 7.12
N SER A 16 14.42 -4.90 6.64
CA SER A 16 14.06 -3.84 5.68
C SER A 16 13.54 -4.37 4.35
N LEU A 17 13.93 -5.58 3.93
CA LEU A 17 13.50 -6.19 2.67
C LEU A 17 12.08 -6.76 2.71
N VAL A 18 11.60 -7.10 3.91
CA VAL A 18 10.30 -7.77 4.12
C VAL A 18 9.28 -6.88 4.81
N LYS A 19 9.71 -5.83 5.51
CA LYS A 19 8.79 -4.93 6.21
C LYS A 19 8.07 -4.01 5.21
N PRO A 20 6.74 -3.97 5.20
CA PRO A 20 6.01 -3.05 4.34
C PRO A 20 6.32 -1.59 4.72
N LEU A 21 6.41 -0.71 3.72
CA LEU A 21 6.68 0.71 3.92
C LEU A 21 5.38 1.47 4.23
N PHE A 22 5.31 2.02 5.44
CA PHE A 22 4.19 2.84 5.92
C PHE A 22 4.64 4.26 6.26
N TRP A 23 3.84 5.24 5.90
CA TRP A 23 3.96 6.64 6.33
C TRP A 23 2.68 7.06 7.05
N MET A 24 2.82 7.65 8.24
CA MET A 24 1.70 8.04 9.11
C MET A 24 0.67 6.92 9.37
N GLY A 25 1.08 5.65 9.32
CA GLY A 25 0.20 4.50 9.52
C GLY A 25 -0.61 4.07 8.28
N VAL A 26 -0.29 4.62 7.10
CA VAL A 26 -0.85 4.21 5.80
C VAL A 26 0.26 3.70 4.87
N PRO A 27 0.01 2.70 4.00
CA PRO A 27 0.98 2.31 2.96
C PRO A 27 1.42 3.52 2.14
N ARG A 28 2.74 3.65 1.90
CA ARG A 28 3.34 4.82 1.23
C ARG A 28 2.62 5.20 -0.06
N ASP A 29 2.29 4.21 -0.88
CA ASP A 29 1.71 4.46 -2.21
C ASP A 29 0.30 5.06 -2.12
N LEU A 30 -0.52 4.61 -1.15
CA LEU A 30 -1.84 5.19 -0.90
C LEU A 30 -1.76 6.58 -0.29
N PHE A 31 -0.79 6.83 0.58
CA PHE A 31 -0.57 8.15 1.16
C PHE A 31 -0.25 9.18 0.07
N LEU A 32 0.68 8.85 -0.84
CA LEU A 32 1.03 9.69 -1.98
C LEU A 32 -0.17 9.90 -2.91
N ALA A 33 -0.91 8.84 -3.22
CA ALA A 33 -2.11 8.93 -4.05
C ALA A 33 -3.17 9.84 -3.42
N ASN A 34 -3.40 9.75 -2.11
CA ASN A 34 -4.38 10.58 -1.41
C ASN A 34 -3.98 12.07 -1.44
N ILE A 35 -2.70 12.40 -1.18
CA ILE A 35 -2.22 13.79 -1.26
C ILE A 35 -2.36 14.32 -2.69
N PHE A 36 -1.95 13.53 -3.68
CA PHE A 36 -2.04 13.93 -5.08
C PHE A 36 -3.48 14.18 -5.51
N LEU A 37 -4.41 13.29 -5.15
CA LEU A 37 -5.84 13.47 -5.40
C LEU A 37 -6.42 14.67 -4.64
N ALA A 38 -5.96 14.94 -3.43
CA ALA A 38 -6.39 16.11 -2.67
C ALA A 38 -5.95 17.42 -3.33
N VAL A 39 -4.70 17.49 -3.80
CA VAL A 39 -4.18 18.66 -4.52
C VAL A 39 -4.91 18.84 -5.85
N LEU A 40 -5.03 17.79 -6.66
CA LEU A 40 -5.76 17.84 -7.92
C LEU A 40 -7.23 18.23 -7.73
N GLY A 41 -7.90 17.62 -6.75
CA GLY A 41 -9.29 17.93 -6.43
C GLY A 41 -9.45 19.38 -5.97
N GLY A 42 -8.55 19.87 -5.10
CA GLY A 42 -8.58 21.26 -4.63
C GLY A 42 -8.42 22.27 -5.77
N VAL A 43 -7.51 22.00 -6.71
CA VAL A 43 -7.28 22.86 -7.89
C VAL A 43 -8.45 22.79 -8.87
N PHE A 44 -8.97 21.59 -9.16
CA PHE A 44 -10.01 21.38 -10.17
C PHE A 44 -11.37 21.93 -9.71
N PHE A 45 -11.76 21.63 -8.48
CA PHE A 45 -13.03 22.11 -7.91
C PHE A 45 -12.91 23.50 -7.27
N LYS A 46 -11.69 24.07 -7.19
CA LYS A 46 -11.39 25.36 -6.54
C LYS A 46 -11.98 25.46 -5.13
N THR A 47 -11.91 24.37 -4.37
CA THR A 47 -12.52 24.26 -3.04
C THR A 47 -11.55 23.69 -2.02
N TRP A 48 -11.70 24.13 -0.78
CA TRP A 48 -10.99 23.61 0.39
C TRP A 48 -11.68 22.38 0.99
N THR A 49 -12.92 22.08 0.60
CA THR A 49 -13.70 20.96 1.15
C THR A 49 -13.04 19.60 0.89
N VAL A 50 -12.23 19.50 -0.17
CA VAL A 50 -11.46 18.30 -0.53
C VAL A 50 -10.52 17.86 0.60
N ILE A 51 -10.04 18.78 1.45
CA ILE A 51 -9.17 18.43 2.59
C ILE A 51 -9.91 17.54 3.59
N PHE A 52 -11.16 17.87 3.93
CA PHE A 52 -11.95 17.06 4.87
C PHE A 52 -12.17 15.64 4.33
N VAL A 53 -12.44 15.53 3.03
CA VAL A 53 -12.58 14.23 2.35
C VAL A 53 -11.26 13.46 2.39
N ALA A 54 -10.13 14.11 2.06
CA ALA A 54 -8.82 13.51 2.07
C ALA A 54 -8.40 13.01 3.47
N VAL A 55 -8.76 13.73 4.53
CA VAL A 55 -8.55 13.31 5.92
C VAL A 55 -9.40 12.07 6.25
N GLY A 56 -10.69 12.07 5.89
CA GLY A 56 -11.57 10.92 6.10
C GLY A 56 -11.05 9.66 5.39
N VAL A 57 -10.64 9.81 4.13
CA VAL A 57 -10.03 8.73 3.33
C VAL A 57 -8.71 8.25 3.96
N HIS A 58 -7.87 9.15 4.47
CA HIS A 58 -6.63 8.78 5.14
C HIS A 58 -6.89 7.92 6.38
N TYR A 59 -7.86 8.29 7.22
CA TYR A 59 -8.22 7.48 8.40
C TYR A 59 -8.78 6.11 8.03
N LEU A 60 -9.57 6.04 6.96
CA LEU A 60 -10.06 4.76 6.44
C LEU A 60 -8.91 3.86 5.99
N PHE A 61 -7.95 4.39 5.21
CA PHE A 61 -6.77 3.63 4.79
C PHE A 61 -5.87 3.25 5.95
N LYS A 62 -5.76 4.10 6.98
CA LYS A 62 -5.02 3.78 8.21
C LYS A 62 -5.67 2.61 8.93
N TYR A 63 -6.99 2.61 9.09
CA TYR A 63 -7.72 1.52 9.71
C TYR A 63 -7.55 0.20 8.94
N LEU A 64 -7.74 0.22 7.62
CA LEU A 64 -7.58 -0.96 6.77
C LEU A 64 -6.13 -1.47 6.75
N GLY A 65 -5.16 -0.57 6.63
CA GLY A 65 -3.73 -0.90 6.62
C GLY A 65 -3.23 -1.48 7.94
N GLN A 66 -3.88 -1.15 9.07
CA GLN A 66 -3.60 -1.77 10.36
C GLN A 66 -4.14 -3.20 10.48
N LYS A 67 -5.19 -3.55 9.72
CA LYS A 67 -5.76 -4.91 9.67
C LYS A 67 -4.98 -5.80 8.70
N ASP A 68 -4.65 -5.27 7.53
CA ASP A 68 -3.86 -5.96 6.51
C ASP A 68 -2.96 -4.94 5.78
N PRO A 69 -1.62 -5.06 5.88
CA PRO A 69 -0.69 -4.20 5.15
C PRO A 69 -0.82 -4.20 3.63
N GLN A 70 -1.33 -5.29 3.04
CA GLN A 70 -1.37 -5.51 1.59
C GLN A 70 -2.79 -5.44 1.01
N PHE A 71 -3.78 -4.98 1.78
CA PHE A 71 -5.19 -4.97 1.37
C PHE A 71 -5.43 -4.35 -0.03
N HIS A 72 -4.72 -3.27 -0.33
CA HIS A 72 -4.85 -2.53 -1.59
C HIS A 72 -4.29 -3.30 -2.80
N LEU A 73 -3.23 -4.10 -2.60
CA LEU A 73 -2.68 -4.94 -3.66
C LEU A 73 -3.65 -6.07 -4.01
N VAL A 74 -4.26 -6.69 -2.99
CA VAL A 74 -5.29 -7.72 -3.18
C VAL A 74 -6.50 -7.12 -3.89
N PHE A 75 -6.95 -5.94 -3.47
CA PHE A 75 -8.04 -5.22 -4.11
C PHE A 75 -7.76 -4.89 -5.58
N TRP A 76 -6.53 -4.47 -5.91
CA TRP A 76 -6.15 -4.25 -7.31
C TRP A 76 -6.07 -5.54 -8.10
N LYS A 77 -5.51 -6.60 -7.52
CA LYS A 77 -5.40 -7.90 -8.19
C LYS A 77 -6.77 -8.51 -8.45
N SER A 78 -7.70 -8.41 -7.50
CA SER A 78 -9.04 -8.98 -7.60
C SER A 78 -9.84 -8.41 -8.78
N ARG A 79 -9.64 -7.13 -9.14
CA ARG A 79 -10.28 -6.51 -10.33
C ARG A 79 -9.94 -7.20 -11.64
N THR A 80 -8.78 -7.87 -11.72
CA THR A 80 -8.33 -8.60 -12.91
C THR A 80 -8.53 -10.10 -12.81
N HIS A 81 -9.06 -10.58 -11.68
CA HIS A 81 -9.26 -11.99 -11.44
C HIS A 81 -10.43 -12.51 -12.27
N LYS A 82 -10.15 -13.47 -13.16
CA LYS A 82 -11.17 -14.12 -13.97
C LYS A 82 -11.85 -15.21 -13.16
N ASN A 83 -13.19 -15.24 -13.17
CA ASN A 83 -13.99 -16.28 -12.54
C ASN A 83 -13.91 -17.58 -13.36
N TYR A 84 -12.79 -18.28 -13.26
CA TYR A 84 -12.62 -19.59 -13.93
C TYR A 84 -13.35 -20.72 -13.21
N TYR A 85 -13.49 -20.63 -11.88
CA TYR A 85 -14.01 -21.71 -11.04
C TYR A 85 -15.37 -21.43 -10.40
N TYR A 86 -15.87 -20.19 -10.50
CA TYR A 86 -17.20 -19.81 -10.06
C TYR A 86 -18.10 -19.72 -11.28
N ARG A 87 -18.73 -20.84 -11.64
CA ARG A 87 -19.82 -20.92 -12.62
C ARG A 87 -21.02 -21.58 -11.98
#